data_AF-A0A397IXT1-F1
#
_entry.id   AF-A0A397IXT1-F1
#
_cell.length_a   1.000
_cell.length_b   1.000
_cell.length_c   1.000
_cell.angle_alpha   90.00
_cell.angle_beta   90.00
_cell.angle_gamma   90.00
#
_symmetry.space_group_name_H-M   'P 1'
#
loop_
_entity.id
_entity.type
_entity.pdbx_description
1 polymer ?
#
loop_
_entity_poly.entity_id
_entity_poly.type
_entity_poly.pdbx_seq_one_letter_code
_entity_poly.pdbx_strand_id
1 'polypeptide(L)'
;MVTGFPPYPDIPHDKDLTIKICNGLHTPKLITRIIMRCWDARVTHRPTFKELYNELWKYYKDYKDYLEYGKNKDSEIVIQIKKAEEFSANQESTDTTTTTPLNYQTHPQAIYTSRLLYYSNLPKPKNEENFERELEELTESMSNLCPSDSGQVDLNMSNF
;
A
#
# COMPACT_ATOMS: atom_id res chain seq x y z
N MET A 1 -6.89 -9.54 6.67
CA MET A 1 -7.24 -8.40 7.56
C MET A 1 -6.03 -8.14 8.43
N VAL A 2 -5.56 -6.88 8.50
CA VAL A 2 -4.30 -6.52 9.18
C VAL A 2 -4.47 -6.33 10.70
N THR A 3 -5.68 -5.97 11.18
CA THR A 3 -5.90 -5.64 12.61
C THR A 3 -7.09 -6.35 13.27
N GLY A 4 -7.90 -7.10 12.52
CA GLY A 4 -9.11 -7.75 13.06
C GLY A 4 -10.29 -6.81 13.38
N PHE A 5 -10.12 -5.49 13.20
CA PHE A 5 -11.17 -4.47 13.31
C PHE A 5 -11.67 -4.05 11.93
N PRO A 6 -12.95 -3.66 11.79
CA PRO A 6 -13.39 -2.92 10.61
C PRO A 6 -12.63 -1.59 10.55
N PRO A 7 -12.19 -1.14 9.36
CA PRO A 7 -11.46 0.12 9.23
C PRO A 7 -12.33 1.32 9.62
N TYR A 8 -11.77 2.21 10.44
CA TYR A 8 -12.40 3.46 10.90
C TYR A 8 -13.77 3.26 11.59
N PRO A 9 -13.83 2.47 12.69
CA PRO A 9 -15.08 2.13 13.35
C PRO A 9 -15.74 3.32 14.06
N ASP A 10 -14.92 4.27 14.50
CA ASP A 10 -15.21 5.36 15.43
C ASP A 10 -15.42 6.72 14.74
N ILE A 11 -15.22 6.79 13.42
CA ILE A 11 -15.26 8.04 12.64
C ILE A 11 -16.40 7.94 11.61
N PRO A 12 -17.13 9.04 11.31
CA PRO A 12 -18.07 9.06 10.20
C PRO A 12 -17.40 8.64 8.88
N HIS A 13 -18.08 7.80 8.09
CA HIS A 13 -17.63 7.42 6.74
C HIS A 13 -17.96 8.51 5.73
N ASP A 14 -17.41 9.70 5.96
CA ASP A 14 -17.70 10.92 5.21
C ASP A 14 -16.52 11.36 4.30
N LYS A 15 -16.71 12.52 3.67
CA LYS A 15 -15.72 13.09 2.73
C LYS A 15 -14.38 13.39 3.41
N ASP A 16 -14.36 13.78 4.68
CA ASP A 16 -13.14 14.15 5.40
C ASP A 16 -12.33 12.91 5.78
N LEU A 17 -13.00 11.83 6.18
CA LEU A 17 -12.33 10.53 6.33
C LEU A 17 -11.75 10.05 5.01
N THR A 18 -12.50 10.20 3.91
CA THR A 18 -12.02 9.84 2.57
C THR A 18 -10.76 10.63 2.20
N ILE A 19 -10.72 11.94 2.47
CA ILE A 19 -9.54 12.79 2.22
C ILE A 19 -8.34 12.34 3.08
N LYS A 20 -8.55 11.97 4.35
CA LYS A 20 -7.46 11.45 5.22
C LYS A 20 -6.92 10.10 4.75
N ILE A 21 -7.78 9.25 4.21
CA ILE A 21 -7.38 7.97 3.58
C ILE A 21 -6.57 8.23 2.31
N CYS A 22 -7.07 9.11 1.43
CA CYS A 22 -6.38 9.52 0.21
C CYS A 22 -5.03 10.18 0.50
N ASN A 23 -4.93 10.95 1.59
CA ASN A 23 -3.68 11.56 2.05
C ASN A 23 -2.76 10.60 2.82
N GLY A 24 -3.02 9.29 2.74
CA GLY A 24 -2.04 8.26 3.11
C GLY A 24 -1.84 8.09 4.60
N LEU A 25 -2.92 7.86 5.36
CA LEU A 25 -2.81 7.34 6.72
C LEU A 25 -1.99 6.02 6.70
N HIS A 26 -0.69 6.18 6.98
CA HIS A 26 0.38 5.19 7.22
C HIS A 26 0.32 3.89 6.41
N THR A 27 -0.16 3.94 5.17
CA THR A 27 -0.10 2.79 4.27
C THR A 27 1.30 2.73 3.67
N PRO A 28 2.01 1.58 3.74
CA PRO A 28 3.31 1.45 3.08
C PRO A 28 3.19 1.89 1.62
N LYS A 29 4.08 2.79 1.19
CA LYS A 29 4.17 3.33 -0.17
C LYS A 29 4.03 2.23 -1.24
N LEU A 30 4.56 1.05 -0.96
CA LEU A 30 4.42 -0.13 -1.80
C LEU A 30 2.94 -0.50 -2.06
N ILE A 31 2.16 -0.62 -0.99
CA ILE A 31 0.74 -0.99 -1.06
C ILE A 31 -0.05 0.12 -1.72
N THR A 32 0.28 1.38 -1.44
CA THR A 32 -0.32 2.54 -2.12
C THR A 32 -0.13 2.47 -3.63
N ARG A 33 1.08 2.17 -4.12
CA ARG A 33 1.37 2.04 -5.55
C ARG A 33 0.54 0.95 -6.21
N ILE A 34 0.43 -0.21 -5.56
CA ILE A 34 -0.36 -1.34 -6.05
C ILE A 34 -1.84 -0.96 -6.15
N ILE A 35 -2.38 -0.29 -5.13
CA ILE A 35 -3.78 0.17 -5.10
C ILE A 35 -4.02 1.19 -6.22
N MET A 36 -3.16 2.20 -6.37
CA MET A 36 -3.28 3.21 -7.43
C MET A 36 -3.33 2.57 -8.81
N ARG A 37 -2.41 1.64 -9.12
CA ARG A 37 -2.42 0.89 -10.40
C ARG A 37 -3.71 0.09 -10.60
N CYS A 38 -4.28 -0.49 -9.54
CA CYS A 38 -5.55 -1.22 -9.63
C CYS A 38 -6.77 -0.31 -9.85
N TRP A 39 -6.69 0.95 -9.41
CA TRP A 39 -7.77 1.93 -9.48
C TRP A 39 -7.75 2.81 -10.73
N ASP A 40 -6.73 2.70 -11.60
CA ASP A 40 -6.65 3.49 -12.83
C ASP A 40 -7.96 3.39 -13.64
N ALA A 41 -8.55 4.52 -14.00
CA ALA A 41 -9.77 4.58 -14.82
C ALA A 41 -9.60 3.89 -16.18
N ARG A 42 -8.38 3.84 -16.71
CA ARG A 42 -8.03 3.16 -17.96
C ARG A 42 -7.82 1.68 -17.68
N VAL A 43 -8.75 0.85 -18.15
CA VAL A 43 -8.70 -0.61 -17.96
C VAL A 43 -7.40 -1.23 -18.44
N THR A 44 -6.80 -0.71 -19.52
CA THR A 44 -5.54 -1.20 -20.09
C THR A 44 -4.31 -0.94 -19.23
N HIS A 45 -4.40 -0.03 -18.25
CA HIS A 45 -3.30 0.31 -17.34
C HIS A 45 -3.40 -0.45 -16.01
N ARG A 46 -4.53 -1.13 -15.77
CA ARG A 46 -4.70 -1.95 -14.57
C ARG A 46 -3.88 -3.23 -14.70
N PRO A 47 -3.21 -3.67 -13.63
CA PRO A 47 -2.55 -4.96 -13.62
C PRO A 47 -3.59 -6.07 -13.73
N THR A 48 -3.23 -7.13 -14.44
CA THR A 48 -3.93 -8.40 -14.38
C THR A 48 -3.74 -9.05 -13.02
N PHE A 49 -4.64 -9.96 -12.64
CA PHE A 49 -4.48 -10.74 -11.41
C PHE A 49 -3.16 -11.52 -11.36
N LYS A 50 -2.66 -11.98 -12.51
CA LYS A 50 -1.40 -12.71 -12.59
C LYS A 50 -0.20 -11.80 -12.30
N GLU A 51 -0.18 -10.59 -12.86
CA GLU A 51 0.88 -9.61 -12.59
C GLU A 51 0.88 -9.21 -11.12
N LEU A 52 -0.31 -8.91 -10.57
CA LEU A 52 -0.48 -8.58 -9.16
C LEU A 52 0.00 -9.72 -8.25
N TYR A 53 -0.37 -10.96 -8.56
CA TYR A 53 0.06 -12.14 -7.81
C TYR A 53 1.57 -12.29 -7.82
N ASN A 54 2.21 -12.18 -8.98
CA ASN A 54 3.66 -12.32 -9.11
C ASN A 54 4.41 -11.23 -8.32
N GLU A 55 3.94 -9.98 -8.40
CA GLU A 55 4.49 -8.85 -7.66
C GLU A 55 4.37 -9.05 -6.14
N LEU A 56 3.17 -9.39 -5.64
CA LEU A 56 2.94 -9.67 -4.22
C LEU A 56 3.73 -10.89 -3.73
N TRP A 57 3.84 -11.93 -4.55
CA TRP A 57 4.62 -13.12 -4.22
C TRP A 57 6.12 -12.82 -4.07
N LYS A 58 6.66 -11.94 -4.92
CA LYS A 58 8.03 -11.47 -4.78
C LYS A 58 8.25 -10.79 -3.43
N TYR A 59 7.37 -9.86 -3.05
CA TYR A 59 7.49 -9.17 -1.75
C TYR A 59 7.36 -10.13 -0.57
N TYR A 60 6.44 -11.08 -0.65
CA TYR A 60 6.31 -12.12 0.38
C TYR A 60 7.61 -12.92 0.53
N LYS A 61 8.20 -13.35 -0.60
CA LYS A 61 9.46 -14.09 -0.61
C LYS A 61 10.61 -13.26 -0.05
N ASP A 62 10.75 -12.01 -0.49
CA ASP A 62 11.83 -11.13 -0.05
C ASP A 62 11.77 -10.92 1.48
N TYR A 63 10.57 -10.70 2.02
CA TYR A 63 10.36 -10.56 3.46
C TYR A 63 10.59 -11.86 4.22
N LYS A 64 10.13 -13.01 3.69
CA LYS A 64 10.37 -14.32 4.30
C LYS A 64 11.87 -14.63 4.38
N ASP A 65 12.60 -14.41 3.29
CA ASP A 65 14.05 -14.65 3.23
C ASP A 65 14.81 -13.71 4.19
N TYR A 66 14.30 -12.50 4.42
CA TYR A 66 14.81 -11.60 5.45
C TYR A 66 14.60 -12.15 6.85
N LEU A 67 13.39 -12.60 7.19
CA LEU A 67 13.09 -13.14 8.52
C LEU A 67 13.83 -14.44 8.83
N GLU A 68 13.86 -15.38 7.88
CA GLU A 68 14.42 -16.72 8.10
C GLU A 68 15.95 -16.76 7.96
N TYR A 69 16.50 -15.97 7.03
CA TYR A 69 17.91 -16.06 6.65
C TYR A 69 18.68 -14.74 6.76
N GLY A 70 18.03 -13.64 7.15
CA GLY A 70 18.65 -12.32 7.20
C GLY A 70 19.08 -11.77 5.84
N LYS A 71 18.52 -12.28 4.73
CA LYS A 71 18.82 -11.84 3.36
C LYS A 71 17.93 -10.66 2.93
N ASN A 72 18.12 -10.13 1.72
CA ASN A 72 17.25 -9.12 1.09
C ASN A 72 16.97 -7.89 1.97
N LYS A 73 17.95 -7.46 2.78
CA LYS A 73 17.79 -6.34 3.73
C LYS A 73 17.53 -5.00 3.05
N ASP A 74 17.96 -4.92 1.80
CA ASP A 74 17.84 -3.83 0.84
C ASP A 74 16.58 -3.94 -0.04
N SER A 75 15.74 -4.96 0.15
CA SER A 75 14.48 -5.07 -0.58
C SER A 75 13.46 -4.03 -0.12
N GLU A 76 12.63 -3.59 -1.08
CA GLU A 76 11.63 -2.52 -0.92
C GLU A 76 10.71 -2.74 0.28
N ILE A 77 10.23 -3.98 0.44
CA ILE A 77 9.32 -4.39 1.52
C ILE A 77 10.02 -4.36 2.88
N VAL A 78 11.26 -4.84 2.97
CA VAL A 78 12.02 -4.87 4.22
C VAL A 78 12.37 -3.46 4.68
N ILE A 79 12.79 -2.57 3.77
CA ILE A 79 13.10 -1.18 4.11
C ILE A 79 11.86 -0.46 4.65
N GLN A 80 10.70 -0.64 4.02
CA GLN A 80 9.47 0.00 4.49
C GLN A 80 8.99 -0.53 5.84
N ILE A 81 9.09 -1.84 6.07
CA ILE A 81 8.75 -2.44 7.36
C ILE A 81 9.65 -1.90 8.46
N LYS A 82 10.97 -1.86 8.24
CA LYS A 82 11.92 -1.29 9.22
C LYS A 82 11.63 0.16 9.54
N LYS A 83 11.35 0.99 8.53
CA LYS A 83 10.98 2.39 8.76
C LYS A 83 9.70 2.52 9.57
N ALA A 84 8.71 1.65 9.33
CA ALA A 84 7.49 1.62 10.13
C ALA A 84 7.74 1.18 11.58
N GLU A 85 8.60 0.17 11.78
CA GLU A 85 9.04 -0.28 13.12
C GLU A 85 9.79 0.81 13.88
N GLU A 86 10.75 1.49 13.24
CA GLU A 86 11.49 2.63 13.79
C GLU A 86 10.55 3.78 14.16
N PHE A 87 9.60 4.11 13.28
CA PHE A 87 8.60 5.13 13.56
C PHE A 87 7.72 4.75 14.76
N SER A 88 7.29 3.48 14.85
CA SER A 88 6.50 2.97 15.96
C SER A 88 7.27 2.96 17.28
N ALA A 89 8.57 2.66 17.26
CA ALA A 89 9.41 2.64 18.45
C ALA A 89 9.70 4.05 19.00
N ASN A 90 9.73 5.06 18.11
CA ASN A 90 9.97 6.46 18.47
C ASN A 90 8.70 7.19 18.96
N GLN A 91 7.51 6.60 18.80
CA GLN A 91 6.32 7.02 19.54
C GLN A 91 6.39 6.34 20.92
N GLU A 92 6.56 7.12 21.99
CA GLU A 92 6.55 6.60 23.36
C GLU A 92 5.40 5.61 23.55
N SER A 93 5.75 4.42 24.06
CA SER A 93 4.81 3.40 24.49
C SER A 93 3.74 4.00 25.39
N THR A 94 2.53 4.16 24.85
CA THR A 94 1.32 4.07 25.66
C THR A 94 0.89 2.61 25.68
N ASP A 95 1.67 1.79 26.39
CA ASP A 95 1.32 0.41 26.72
C ASP A 95 -0.07 0.40 27.36
N THR A 96 -1.06 -0.06 26.61
CA THR A 96 -2.25 -0.69 27.19
C THR A 96 -2.64 -1.88 26.33
N THR A 97 -1.91 -2.99 26.54
CA THR A 97 -2.38 -4.35 26.29
C THR A 97 -3.55 -4.65 27.23
N THR A 98 -4.72 -4.06 26.93
CA THR A 98 -5.98 -4.50 27.53
C THR A 98 -6.73 -5.26 26.44
N THR A 99 -6.77 -6.58 26.59
CA THR A 99 -7.68 -7.48 25.86
C THR A 99 -9.10 -7.24 26.39
N THR A 100 -9.62 -6.03 26.20
CA THR A 100 -10.99 -5.65 26.53
C THR A 100 -11.92 -6.35 25.54
N PRO A 101 -13.11 -6.83 25.96
CA PRO A 101 -14.06 -7.42 25.02
C PRO A 101 -14.35 -6.42 23.90
N LEU A 102 -14.35 -6.88 22.64
CA LEU A 102 -14.67 -6.09 21.44
C LEU A 102 -15.99 -5.36 21.63
N ASN A 103 -15.94 -4.11 22.08
CA ASN A 103 -17.10 -3.23 22.18
C ASN A 103 -16.74 -1.92 21.48
N TYR A 104 -16.54 -1.98 20.17
CA TYR A 104 -16.41 -0.77 19.37
C TYR A 104 -17.82 -0.29 19.01
N GLN A 105 -18.11 0.95 19.39
CA GLN A 105 -19.37 1.60 19.03
C GLN A 105 -19.23 2.13 17.61
N THR A 106 -19.96 1.55 16.67
CA THR A 106 -19.98 2.03 15.28
C THR A 106 -20.70 3.36 15.20
N HIS A 107 -20.12 4.35 14.50
CA HIS A 107 -20.81 5.60 14.21
C HIS A 107 -22.18 5.31 13.55
N PRO A 108 -23.29 6.00 13.89
CA PRO A 108 -24.63 5.70 13.36
C PRO A 108 -24.76 5.79 11.84
N GLN A 109 -23.81 6.47 11.19
CA GLN A 109 -23.74 6.63 9.74
C GLN A 109 -22.68 5.71 9.09
N ALA A 110 -22.01 4.86 9.86
CA ALA A 110 -21.11 3.84 9.34
C ALA A 110 -21.94 2.64 8.86
N ILE A 111 -21.81 2.28 7.59
CA ILE A 111 -22.58 1.20 6.95
C ILE A 111 -21.59 0.13 6.51
N TYR A 112 -21.61 -1.02 7.20
CA TYR A 112 -20.74 -2.17 6.92
C TYR A 112 -21.45 -3.29 6.15
N THR A 113 -22.74 -3.13 5.87
CA THR A 113 -23.52 -4.06 5.06
C THR A 113 -23.49 -3.66 3.59
N SER A 114 -23.43 -4.65 2.70
CA SER A 114 -23.50 -4.40 1.26
C SER A 114 -24.81 -3.70 0.91
N ARG A 115 -24.72 -2.59 0.18
CA ARG A 115 -25.88 -1.86 -0.34
C ARG A 115 -25.73 -1.66 -1.84
N LEU A 116 -26.80 -1.90 -2.59
CA LEU A 116 -26.84 -1.55 -4.00
C LEU A 116 -26.86 -0.03 -4.14
N LEU A 117 -25.90 0.51 -4.89
CA LEU A 117 -25.83 1.93 -5.24
C LEU A 117 -26.39 2.10 -6.66
N TYR A 118 -27.67 2.46 -6.77
CA TYR A 118 -28.28 2.77 -8.06
C TYR A 118 -28.11 4.25 -8.39
N TYR A 119 -27.10 4.55 -9.20
CA TYR A 119 -26.86 5.87 -9.75
C TYR A 119 -26.96 5.77 -11.28
N SER A 120 -28.11 6.18 -11.83
CA SER A 120 -28.39 6.08 -13.28
C SER A 120 -27.57 7.02 -14.15
N ASN A 121 -26.94 8.05 -13.56
CA ASN A 121 -26.23 9.12 -14.28
C ASN A 121 -24.77 9.29 -13.82
N LEU A 122 -24.05 8.19 -13.57
CA LEU A 122 -22.64 8.31 -13.20
C LEU A 122 -21.78 8.77 -14.39
N PRO A 123 -20.83 9.69 -14.17
CA PRO A 123 -19.85 10.03 -15.19
C PRO A 123 -18.97 8.80 -15.50
N LYS A 124 -18.34 8.81 -16.68
CA LYS A 124 -17.30 7.82 -16.97
C LYS A 124 -16.19 7.92 -15.91
N PRO A 125 -15.61 6.80 -15.47
CA PRO A 125 -14.44 6.82 -14.61
C PRO A 125 -13.35 7.70 -15.23
N LYS A 126 -12.79 8.59 -14.43
CA LYS A 126 -11.71 9.50 -14.83
C LYS A 126 -10.72 9.58 -13.69
N ASN A 127 -9.43 9.48 -14.00
CA ASN A 127 -8.38 9.76 -13.03
C ASN A 127 -8.37 11.25 -12.66
N GLU A 128 -7.90 11.55 -11.46
CA GLU A 128 -7.61 12.92 -11.06
C GLU A 128 -6.49 13.51 -11.93
N GLU A 129 -6.43 14.84 -12.03
CA GLU A 129 -5.50 15.54 -12.92
C GLU A 129 -4.03 15.26 -12.58
N ASN A 130 -3.73 15.03 -11.31
CA ASN A 130 -2.40 14.74 -10.78
C ASN A 130 -2.05 13.24 -10.75
N PHE A 131 -2.98 12.34 -11.06
CA PHE A 131 -2.84 10.91 -10.78
C PHE A 131 -1.55 10.30 -11.35
N GLU A 132 -1.23 10.62 -12.61
CA GLU A 132 0.00 10.12 -13.25
C GLU A 132 1.25 10.63 -12.55
N ARG A 133 1.26 11.92 -12.17
CA ARG A 133 2.39 12.54 -11.49
C ARG A 133 2.59 11.92 -10.12
N GLU A 134 1.52 11.73 -9.36
CA GLU A 134 1.60 11.10 -8.03
C GLU A 134 2.07 9.65 -8.12
N LEU A 135 1.61 8.91 -9.13
CA LEU A 135 2.04 7.54 -9.36
C LEU A 135 3.53 7.47 -9.75
N GLU A 136 3.99 8.42 -10.56
CA GLU A 136 5.40 8.55 -10.95
C GLU A 136 6.28 8.93 -9.76
N GLU A 137 5.92 9.98 -9.01
CA GLU A 137 6.63 10.41 -7.80
C GLU A 137 6.71 9.29 -6.76
N LEU A 138 5.64 8.51 -6.61
CA LEU A 138 5.62 7.34 -5.75
C LEU A 138 6.57 6.25 -6.25
N THR A 139 6.61 6.01 -7.57
CA THR A 139 7.50 5.02 -8.19
C THR A 139 8.97 5.44 -8.09
N GLU A 140 9.29 6.70 -8.36
CA GLU A 140 10.63 7.26 -8.23
C GLU A 140 11.08 7.26 -6.76
N SER A 141 10.22 7.70 -5.83
CA SER A 141 10.50 7.63 -4.40
C SER A 141 10.81 6.19 -3.97
N MET A 142 10.23 5.19 -4.62
CA MET A 142 10.45 3.78 -4.29
C MET A 142 11.79 3.27 -4.83
N SER A 143 12.14 3.64 -6.07
CA SER A 143 13.46 3.35 -6.67
C SER A 143 14.61 3.97 -5.85
N ASN A 144 14.43 5.18 -5.32
CA ASN A 144 15.44 5.84 -4.50
C ASN A 144 15.65 5.18 -3.12
N LEU A 145 14.69 4.37 -2.63
CA LEU A 145 14.87 3.62 -1.37
C LEU A 145 15.74 2.38 -1.56
N CYS A 146 15.75 1.80 -2.76
CA CYS A 146 16.54 0.62 -3.11
C CYS A 146 17.43 1.00 -4.29
N PRO A 147 18.63 1.56 -4.08
CA PRO A 147 19.58 1.70 -5.16
C PRO A 147 19.92 0.29 -5.63
N SER A 148 19.25 -0.16 -6.70
CA SER A 148 19.64 -1.36 -7.40
C SER A 148 21.08 -1.14 -7.82
N ASP A 149 21.99 -1.99 -7.33
CA ASP A 149 23.36 -2.06 -7.80
C ASP A 149 23.27 -2.36 -9.29
N SER A 150 23.34 -1.30 -10.10
CA SER A 150 23.36 -1.40 -11.55
C SER A 150 24.69 -2.04 -11.89
N GLY A 151 24.76 -3.36 -11.77
CA GLY A 151 25.82 -4.18 -12.30
C GLY A 151 25.96 -3.82 -13.77
N GLN A 152 26.96 -3.00 -14.05
CA GLN A 152 27.38 -2.68 -15.39
C GLN A 152 27.81 -3.99 -16.04
N VAL A 153 26.90 -4.62 -16.79
CA VAL A 153 27.26 -5.73 -17.67
C VAL A 153 28.06 -5.09 -18.78
N ASP A 154 29.37 -5.06 -18.59
CA ASP A 154 30.33 -4.72 -19.64
C ASP A 154 30.22 -5.84 -20.70
N LEU A 155 29.35 -5.64 -21.69
CA LEU A 155 29.29 -6.48 -22.87
C LEU A 155 30.54 -6.20 -23.70
N ASN A 156 31.65 -6.78 -23.26
CA ASN A 156 32.87 -6.83 -24.03
C ASN A 156 32.66 -7.83 -25.17
N MET A 157 32.04 -7.35 -26.25
CA MET A 157 31.85 -8.09 -27.48
C MET A 157 33.16 -8.04 -28.29
N SER A 158 34.18 -8.71 -27.75
CA SER A 158 35.43 -8.99 -28.43
C SER A 158 35.79 -10.45 -28.19
N ASN A 159 35.11 -11.32 -28.95
CA ASN A 159 35.55 -12.63 -29.47
C ASN A 159 34.32 -13.51 -29.73
N PHE A 160 33.71 -13.35 -30.91
CA PHE A 160 33.21 -14.40 -31.80
C PHE A 160 33.03 -13.81 -33.19
#